data_AF-A0A966JCK2-F1
#
_entry.id   AF-A0A966JCK2-F1
#
_cell.length_a   1.000
_cell.length_b   1.000
_cell.length_c   1.000
_cell.angle_alpha   90.00
_cell.angle_beta   90.00
_cell.angle_gamma   90.00
#
_symmetry.space_group_name_H-M   'P 1'
#
loop_
_entity.id
_entity.type
_entity.pdbx_description
1 polymer ?
#
loop_
_entity_poly.entity_id
_entity_poly.type
_entity_poly.pdbx_seq_one_letter_code
_entity_poly.pdbx_strand_id
1 'polypeptide(L)'
;MPDASLRGRFTSEVMAGGAVVERADDELVGGLRGGARVAVLVALFAVLGFFSVWWLVFAVGLLVSVFLHELGHFATARWTGMKATQFFIGFGPRVWSFRRGETEYGVRALPLGAFVRIVGMNMMDEVEPADEGRTYRSKSYPRRLLVISAGSIMHMVIALVLLSGV
;
A
#
# COMPACT_ATOMS: atom_id res chain seq x y z
N MET A 1 -12.35 -10.26 30.86
CA MET A 1 -11.42 -9.18 31.22
C MET A 1 -10.14 -9.39 30.43
N PRO A 2 -9.65 -8.42 29.64
CA PRO A 2 -8.39 -8.56 28.91
C PRO A 2 -7.22 -8.53 29.90
N ASP A 3 -6.26 -9.45 29.76
CA ASP A 3 -5.07 -9.48 30.61
C ASP A 3 -4.15 -8.28 30.31
N ALA A 4 -3.54 -7.72 31.35
CA ALA A 4 -2.65 -6.56 31.26
C ALA A 4 -1.16 -6.98 31.08
N SER A 5 -0.90 -8.18 30.58
CA SER A 5 0.47 -8.68 30.39
C SER A 5 1.15 -8.01 29.19
N LEU A 6 2.48 -7.91 29.22
CA LEU A 6 3.28 -7.39 28.09
C LEU A 6 3.04 -8.19 26.80
N ARG A 7 2.66 -9.48 26.90
CA ARG A 7 2.21 -10.29 25.77
C ARG A 7 0.84 -9.86 25.26
N GLY A 8 -0.13 -9.59 26.15
CA GLY A 8 -1.45 -9.08 25.77
C GLY A 8 -1.37 -7.76 24.99
N ARG A 9 -0.50 -6.85 25.43
CA ARG A 9 -0.22 -5.58 24.74
C ARG A 9 0.45 -5.77 23.37
N PHE A 10 1.54 -6.55 23.30
CA PHE A 10 2.20 -6.88 22.03
C PHE A 10 1.26 -7.56 21.04
N THR A 11 0.42 -8.47 21.54
CA THR A 11 -0.55 -9.18 20.71
C THR A 11 -1.61 -8.19 20.23
N SER A 12 -2.18 -7.33 21.09
CA SER A 12 -3.18 -6.32 20.68
C SER A 12 -2.63 -5.25 19.71
N GLU A 13 -1.34 -4.93 19.81
CA GLU A 13 -0.69 -4.04 18.84
C GLU A 13 -0.55 -4.77 17.49
N VAL A 14 0.04 -5.97 17.47
CA VAL A 14 0.14 -6.77 16.23
C VAL A 14 -1.24 -7.08 15.62
N MET A 15 -2.28 -7.23 16.45
CA MET A 15 -3.69 -7.46 16.06
C MET A 15 -4.30 -6.27 15.29
N ALA A 16 -3.83 -5.05 15.54
CA ALA A 16 -4.27 -3.87 14.80
C ALA A 16 -3.57 -3.72 13.44
N GLY A 17 -2.55 -4.56 13.14
CA GLY A 17 -1.88 -4.76 11.85
C GLY A 17 -1.50 -3.49 11.07
N GLY A 18 -2.50 -2.82 10.50
CA GLY A 18 -2.37 -1.49 9.91
C GLY A 18 -1.91 -0.42 10.91
N ALA A 19 -2.37 -0.43 12.17
CA ALA A 19 -1.93 0.55 13.17
C ALA A 19 -0.49 0.31 13.65
N VAL A 20 0.01 -0.93 13.63
CA VAL A 20 1.41 -1.23 13.95
C VAL A 20 2.32 -0.95 12.77
N VAL A 21 1.90 -1.25 11.54
CA VAL A 21 2.64 -0.81 10.35
C VAL A 21 2.71 0.71 10.32
N GLU A 22 1.62 1.41 10.62
CA GLU A 22 1.59 2.87 10.70
C GLU A 22 2.46 3.41 11.83
N ARG A 23 2.40 2.82 13.03
CA ARG A 23 3.24 3.24 14.17
C ARG A 23 4.72 2.94 13.96
N ALA A 24 5.07 1.78 13.39
CA ALA A 24 6.45 1.42 13.08
C ALA A 24 7.03 2.32 11.97
N ASP A 25 6.22 2.65 10.95
CA ASP A 25 6.57 3.58 9.88
C ASP A 25 6.73 5.02 10.40
N ASP A 26 5.84 5.45 11.28
CA ASP A 26 5.90 6.75 11.97
C ASP A 26 7.15 6.82 12.87
N GLU A 27 7.47 5.77 13.62
CA GLU A 27 8.68 5.69 14.45
C GLU A 27 9.97 5.63 13.62
N LEU A 28 9.94 4.97 12.46
CA LEU A 28 11.07 4.88 11.52
C LEU A 28 11.51 6.25 10.99
N VAL A 29 10.61 7.24 10.95
CA VAL A 29 10.82 8.53 10.25
C VAL A 29 10.53 9.74 11.14
N GLY A 30 9.87 9.61 12.28
CA GLY A 30 9.44 10.74 13.15
C GLY A 30 10.58 11.60 13.73
N GLY A 31 11.84 11.16 13.62
CA GLY A 31 13.01 11.94 14.04
C GLY A 31 13.66 12.75 12.90
N LEU A 32 14.62 13.62 13.25
CA LEU A 32 15.49 14.39 12.32
C LEU A 32 16.07 13.55 11.16
N ARG A 33 16.25 12.24 11.38
CA ARG A 33 16.72 11.28 10.39
C ARG A 33 15.71 10.98 9.28
N GLY A 34 14.41 11.10 9.53
CA GLY A 34 13.37 10.88 8.53
C GLY A 34 13.29 12.01 7.51
N GLY A 35 13.30 13.26 7.98
CA GLY A 35 13.42 14.42 7.10
C GLY A 35 14.71 14.38 6.26
N ALA A 36 15.83 13.97 6.87
CA ALA A 36 17.08 13.76 6.15
C ALA A 36 16.98 12.67 5.07
N ARG A 37 16.30 11.54 5.33
CA ARG A 37 16.09 10.47 4.33
C ARG A 37 15.25 10.95 3.14
N VAL A 38 14.16 11.66 3.40
CA VAL A 38 13.32 12.24 2.33
C VAL A 38 14.14 13.24 1.52
N ALA A 39 14.90 14.12 2.18
CA ALA A 39 15.76 15.08 1.49
C ALA A 39 16.84 14.40 0.63
N VAL A 40 17.46 13.32 1.12
CA VAL A 40 18.44 12.52 0.36
C VAL A 40 17.79 11.88 -0.86
N LEU A 41 16.59 11.31 -0.74
CA LEU A 41 15.88 10.74 -1.88
C LEU A 41 15.54 11.81 -2.93
N VAL A 42 15.02 12.95 -2.49
CA VAL A 42 14.72 14.08 -3.39
C VAL A 42 15.99 14.58 -4.10
N ALA A 43 17.09 14.74 -3.35
CA ALA A 43 18.38 15.12 -3.92
C ALA A 43 18.90 14.09 -4.92
N LEU A 44 18.73 12.79 -4.64
CA LEU A 44 19.11 11.71 -5.55
C LEU A 44 18.34 11.79 -6.87
N PHE A 45 17.01 11.97 -6.82
CA PHE A 45 16.20 12.15 -8.04
C PHE A 45 16.61 13.41 -8.83
N ALA A 46 16.89 14.52 -8.14
CA ALA A 46 17.33 15.75 -8.77
C ALA A 46 18.70 15.60 -9.45
N VAL A 47 19.66 14.96 -8.76
CA VAL A 47 21.00 14.66 -9.29
C VAL A 47 20.89 13.72 -10.49
N LEU A 48 20.08 12.67 -10.40
CA LEU A 48 19.85 11.72 -11.50
C LEU A 48 19.29 12.44 -12.73
N GLY A 49 18.29 13.31 -12.54
CA GLY A 49 17.70 14.10 -13.62
C GLY A 49 18.67 15.11 -14.24
N PHE A 50 19.55 15.71 -13.43
CA PHE A 50 20.57 16.63 -13.91
C PHE A 50 21.61 15.91 -14.80
N PHE A 51 22.05 14.71 -14.40
CA PHE A 51 23.01 13.93 -15.19
C PHE A 51 22.39 13.26 -16.41
N SER A 52 21.15 12.79 -16.32
CA SER A 52 20.44 12.14 -17.42
C SER A 52 18.93 12.13 -17.19
N VAL A 53 18.22 12.84 -18.06
CA VAL A 53 16.75 12.85 -18.06
C VAL A 53 16.16 11.44 -18.25
N TRP A 54 16.81 10.57 -19.02
CA TRP A 54 16.32 9.21 -19.29
C TRP A 54 16.33 8.33 -18.04
N TRP A 55 17.35 8.46 -17.19
CA TRP A 55 17.40 7.72 -15.92
C TRP A 55 16.31 8.20 -14.96
N LEU A 56 16.03 9.51 -14.93
CA LEU A 56 14.93 10.05 -14.15
C LEU A 56 13.58 9.53 -14.65
N VAL A 57 13.33 9.56 -15.96
CA VAL A 57 12.09 9.03 -16.56
C VAL A 57 11.92 7.55 -16.22
N PHE A 58 12.98 6.75 -16.33
CA PHE A 58 12.94 5.33 -15.96
C PHE A 58 12.61 5.13 -14.47
N ALA A 59 13.27 5.86 -13.57
CA ALA A 59 13.04 5.75 -12.13
C ALA A 59 11.61 6.17 -11.75
N VAL A 60 11.10 7.27 -12.30
CA VAL A 60 9.71 7.69 -12.11
C VAL A 60 8.74 6.68 -12.69
N GLY A 61 9.05 6.12 -13.88
CA GLY A 61 8.27 5.06 -14.51
C GLY A 61 8.13 3.81 -13.63
N LEU A 62 9.19 3.41 -12.93
CA LEU A 62 9.13 2.32 -11.94
C LEU A 62 8.20 2.64 -10.77
N LEU A 63 8.26 3.87 -10.22
CA LEU A 63 7.36 4.28 -9.15
C LEU A 63 5.89 4.25 -9.60
N VAL A 64 5.62 4.75 -10.81
CA VAL A 64 4.28 4.69 -11.42
C VAL A 64 3.85 3.24 -11.66
N SER A 65 4.76 2.37 -12.10
CA SER A 65 4.46 0.95 -12.33
C SER A 65 4.03 0.25 -11.04
N VAL A 66 4.74 0.45 -9.93
CA VAL A 66 4.37 -0.10 -8.62
C VAL A 66 3.03 0.46 -8.14
N PHE A 67 2.79 1.76 -8.33
CA PHE A 67 1.49 2.35 -8.02
C PHE A 67 0.35 1.70 -8.80
N LEU A 68 0.54 1.49 -10.11
CA LEU A 68 -0.46 0.85 -10.95
C LEU A 68 -0.67 -0.63 -10.57
N HIS A 69 0.39 -1.35 -10.22
CA HIS A 69 0.32 -2.73 -9.71
C HIS A 69 -0.64 -2.84 -8.52
N GLU A 70 -0.44 -1.98 -7.52
CA GLU A 70 -1.30 -1.90 -6.34
C GLU A 70 -2.72 -1.45 -6.68
N LEU A 71 -2.87 -0.52 -7.63
CA LEU A 71 -4.18 -0.14 -8.16
C LEU A 71 -4.92 -1.32 -8.79
N GLY A 72 -4.20 -2.25 -9.44
CA GLY A 72 -4.77 -3.49 -9.97
C GLY A 72 -5.40 -4.35 -8.87
N HIS A 73 -4.67 -4.59 -7.77
CA HIS A 73 -5.20 -5.29 -6.59
C HIS A 73 -6.41 -4.58 -6.00
N PHE A 74 -6.33 -3.25 -5.84
CA PHE A 74 -7.42 -2.45 -5.29
C PHE A 74 -8.69 -2.50 -6.15
N ALA A 75 -8.55 -2.27 -7.45
CA ALA A 75 -9.68 -2.23 -8.39
C ALA A 75 -10.39 -3.59 -8.46
N THR A 76 -9.61 -4.66 -8.55
CA THR A 76 -10.17 -6.02 -8.61
C THR A 76 -10.80 -6.46 -7.29
N ALA A 77 -10.25 -6.06 -6.14
CA ALA A 77 -10.86 -6.30 -4.83
C ALA A 77 -12.23 -5.62 -4.74
N ARG A 78 -12.34 -4.35 -5.14
CA ARG A 78 -13.63 -3.63 -5.14
C ARG A 78 -14.62 -4.24 -6.12
N TRP A 79 -14.16 -4.63 -7.31
CA TRP A 79 -15.02 -5.24 -8.33
C TRP A 79 -15.56 -6.60 -7.89
N THR A 80 -14.77 -7.39 -7.17
CA THR A 80 -15.19 -8.68 -6.61
C THR A 80 -16.00 -8.56 -5.30
N GLY A 81 -16.31 -7.33 -4.87
CA GLY A 81 -17.11 -7.04 -3.68
C GLY A 81 -16.37 -7.26 -2.37
N MET A 82 -15.03 -7.22 -2.39
CA MET A 82 -14.20 -7.19 -1.19
C MET A 82 -14.08 -5.76 -0.66
N LYS A 83 -13.94 -5.61 0.66
CA LYS A 83 -13.74 -4.31 1.30
C LYS A 83 -12.25 -3.94 1.30
N ALA A 84 -11.91 -2.81 0.70
CA ALA A 84 -10.58 -2.23 0.74
C ALA A 84 -10.61 -0.95 1.59
N THR A 85 -9.92 -0.97 2.73
CA THR A 85 -10.02 0.08 3.75
C THR A 85 -8.98 1.17 3.60
N GLN A 86 -7.83 0.87 3.00
CA GLN A 86 -6.74 1.83 2.83
C GLN A 86 -6.07 1.66 1.47
N PHE A 87 -5.71 2.78 0.85
CA PHE A 87 -4.93 2.86 -0.37
C PHE A 87 -3.95 4.02 -0.21
N PHE A 88 -2.67 3.71 0.01
CA PHE A 88 -1.65 4.70 0.27
C PHE A 88 -0.53 4.61 -0.75
N ILE A 89 -0.05 5.78 -1.17
CA ILE A 89 1.14 5.91 -2.00
C ILE A 89 2.32 6.17 -1.07
N GLY A 90 3.35 5.36 -1.20
CA GLY A 90 4.56 5.43 -0.41
C GLY A 90 4.51 4.66 0.91
N PHE A 91 5.61 4.77 1.64
CA PHE A 91 5.86 4.17 2.95
C PHE A 91 6.26 5.22 3.97
N GLY A 92 6.30 4.84 5.24
CA GLY A 92 6.65 5.78 6.31
C GLY A 92 5.44 6.59 6.78
N PRO A 93 5.68 7.75 7.41
CA PRO A 93 4.65 8.45 8.13
C PRO A 93 3.61 9.02 7.20
N ARG A 94 2.36 9.00 7.67
CA ARG A 94 1.25 9.62 6.96
C ARG A 94 1.51 11.12 6.85
N VAL A 95 1.79 11.60 5.64
CA VAL A 95 1.91 13.04 5.36
C VAL A 95 0.52 13.64 5.20
N TRP A 96 -0.33 12.95 4.45
CA TRP A 96 -1.68 13.37 4.19
C TRP A 96 -2.58 12.18 3.90
N SER A 97 -3.81 12.22 4.39
CA SER A 97 -4.86 11.28 3.98
C SER A 97 -6.24 11.95 3.97
N PHE A 98 -7.14 11.36 3.21
CA PHE A 98 -8.55 11.71 3.18
C PHE A 98 -9.37 10.43 3.05
N ARG A 99 -10.54 10.40 3.69
CA ARG A 99 -11.45 9.26 3.61
C ARG A 99 -12.52 9.53 2.57
N ARG A 100 -12.69 8.61 1.62
CA ARG A 100 -13.77 8.65 0.63
C ARG A 100 -14.56 7.35 0.68
N GLY A 101 -15.77 7.41 1.23
CA GLY A 101 -16.59 6.24 1.49
C GLY A 101 -15.94 5.35 2.55
N GLU A 102 -15.68 4.10 2.22
CA GLU A 102 -15.07 3.12 3.12
C GLU A 102 -13.53 3.05 3.03
N THR A 103 -12.94 3.68 2.02
CA THR A 103 -11.49 3.66 1.77
C THR A 103 -10.83 4.97 2.21
N GLU A 104 -9.75 4.86 2.98
CA GLU A 104 -8.82 5.94 3.26
C GLU A 104 -7.76 6.00 2.17
N TYR A 105 -7.66 7.14 1.50
CA TYR A 105 -6.66 7.42 0.48
C TYR A 105 -5.61 8.35 1.06
N GLY A 106 -4.34 8.16 0.75
CA GLY A 106 -3.33 9.08 1.23
C GLY A 106 -1.94 8.89 0.63
N VAL A 107 -1.03 9.74 1.10
CA VAL A 107 0.37 9.75 0.70
C VAL A 107 1.23 9.73 1.94
N ARG A 108 2.27 8.90 1.91
CA ARG A 108 3.29 8.77 2.96
C ARG A 108 4.61 9.39 2.52
N ALA A 109 5.46 9.68 3.49
CA ALA A 109 6.64 10.52 3.28
C ALA A 109 7.69 9.92 2.32
N LEU A 110 7.79 8.59 2.24
CA LEU A 110 8.73 7.92 1.35
C LEU A 110 7.99 7.45 0.09
N PRO A 111 8.25 8.02 -1.10
CA PRO A 111 7.52 7.67 -2.32
C PRO A 111 7.92 6.30 -2.90
N LEU A 112 8.58 5.43 -2.13
CA LEU A 112 9.22 4.19 -2.59
C LEU A 112 8.24 3.01 -2.68
N GLY A 113 7.03 3.22 -3.20
CA GLY A 113 6.04 2.17 -3.44
C GLY A 113 4.61 2.63 -3.19
N ALA A 114 3.71 1.69 -2.98
CA ALA A 114 2.32 1.91 -2.57
C ALA A 114 1.84 0.66 -1.81
N PHE A 115 0.74 0.76 -1.08
CA PHE A 115 0.09 -0.41 -0.49
C PHE A 115 -1.43 -0.28 -0.42
N VAL A 116 -2.08 -1.43 -0.43
CA VAL A 116 -3.53 -1.57 -0.33
C VAL A 116 -3.89 -2.49 0.82
N ARG A 117 -4.82 -2.05 1.67
CA ARG A 117 -5.36 -2.88 2.76
C ARG A 117 -6.72 -3.46 2.38
N ILE A 118 -6.74 -4.73 2.02
CA ILE A 118 -7.96 -5.50 1.77
C ILE A 118 -8.29 -6.31 3.02
N VAL A 119 -9.53 -6.20 3.49
CA VAL A 119 -9.95 -6.82 4.76
C VAL A 119 -9.94 -8.34 4.66
N GLY A 120 -9.35 -9.01 5.66
CA GLY A 120 -9.33 -10.47 5.76
C GLY A 120 -8.39 -11.16 4.77
N MET A 121 -7.38 -10.44 4.27
CA MET A 121 -6.24 -11.05 3.58
C MET A 121 -5.34 -11.77 4.57
N ASN A 122 -5.14 -11.19 5.77
CA ASN A 122 -4.46 -11.88 6.85
C ASN A 122 -5.48 -12.66 7.68
N MET A 123 -5.12 -13.87 8.08
CA MET A 123 -5.98 -14.71 8.93
C MET A 123 -6.24 -14.07 10.30
N MET A 124 -5.33 -13.21 10.74
CA MET A 124 -5.37 -12.52 12.04
C MET A 124 -6.01 -11.13 11.96
N ASP A 125 -6.50 -10.69 10.80
CA ASP A 125 -7.21 -9.40 10.73
C ASP A 125 -8.50 -9.49 11.56
N GLU A 126 -8.64 -8.60 12.55
CA GLU A 126 -9.92 -8.35 13.19
C GLU A 126 -10.87 -7.71 12.18
N VAL A 127 -12.02 -8.35 11.98
CA VAL A 127 -13.05 -7.93 11.04
C VAL A 127 -14.35 -7.77 11.80
N GLU A 128 -15.02 -6.64 11.60
CA GLU A 128 -16.36 -6.45 12.15
C GLU A 128 -17.30 -7.53 11.61
N PRO A 129 -18.19 -8.12 12.43
CA PRO A 129 -19.08 -9.20 11.99
C PRO A 129 -19.90 -8.85 10.73
N ALA A 130 -20.24 -7.57 10.56
CA ALA A 130 -20.95 -7.05 9.39
C ALA A 130 -20.12 -7.08 8.09
N ASP A 131 -18.79 -7.04 8.19
CA ASP A 131 -17.87 -7.02 7.05
C ASP A 131 -17.34 -8.42 6.68
N GLU A 132 -17.63 -9.46 7.47
CA GLU A 132 -17.09 -10.82 7.26
C GLU A 132 -17.40 -11.35 5.84
N GLY A 133 -18.62 -11.11 5.33
CA GLY A 133 -19.03 -11.47 3.96
C GLY A 133 -18.35 -10.68 2.83
N ARG A 134 -17.61 -9.63 3.19
CA ARG A 134 -16.84 -8.75 2.28
C ARG A 134 -15.32 -8.91 2.47
N THR A 135 -14.89 -9.89 3.27
CA THR A 135 -13.47 -10.23 3.41
C THR A 135 -12.92 -10.96 2.19
N TYR A 136 -11.61 -10.91 2.02
CA TYR A 136 -10.91 -11.73 1.04
C TYR A 136 -11.12 -13.23 1.31
N ARG A 137 -11.05 -13.66 2.58
CA ARG A 137 -11.21 -15.07 2.97
C ARG A 137 -12.61 -15.65 2.72
N SER A 138 -13.67 -14.82 2.74
CA SER A 138 -15.04 -15.29 2.49
C SER A 138 -15.41 -15.39 1.01
N LYS A 139 -14.59 -14.86 0.08
CA LYS A 139 -14.86 -14.96 -1.36
C LYS A 139 -14.48 -16.32 -1.95
N SER A 140 -15.15 -16.68 -3.04
CA SER A 140 -14.85 -17.88 -3.81
C SER A 140 -13.42 -17.87 -4.37
N TYR A 141 -12.86 -19.07 -4.56
CA TYR A 141 -11.49 -19.26 -5.04
C TYR A 141 -11.14 -18.45 -6.31
N PRO A 142 -11.97 -18.40 -7.37
CA PRO A 142 -11.63 -17.63 -8.57
C PRO A 142 -11.49 -16.13 -8.32
N ARG A 143 -12.33 -15.56 -7.43
CA ARG A 143 -12.26 -14.13 -7.08
C ARG A 143 -11.00 -13.81 -6.30
N ARG A 144 -10.63 -14.69 -5.38
CA ARG A 144 -9.38 -14.61 -4.62
C ARG A 144 -8.16 -14.69 -5.53
N LEU A 145 -8.16 -15.65 -6.47
CA LEU A 145 -7.09 -15.82 -7.44
C LEU A 145 -6.95 -14.59 -8.35
N LEU A 146 -8.07 -14.04 -8.84
CA LEU A 146 -8.09 -12.83 -9.65
C LEU A 146 -7.46 -11.65 -8.90
N VAL A 147 -7.83 -11.44 -7.63
CA VAL A 147 -7.26 -10.35 -6.83
C VAL A 147 -5.75 -10.56 -6.63
N ILE A 148 -5.26 -11.76 -6.32
CA ILE A 148 -3.82 -12.01 -6.18
C ILE A 148 -3.07 -11.86 -7.51
N SER A 149 -3.66 -12.23 -8.64
CA SER A 149 -3.00 -12.11 -9.94
C SER A 149 -3.14 -10.72 -10.58
N ALA A 150 -4.00 -9.86 -10.03
CA ALA A 150 -4.31 -8.55 -10.58
C ALA A 150 -3.07 -7.66 -10.78
N GLY A 151 -2.14 -7.68 -9.83
CA GLY A 151 -0.89 -6.94 -9.94
C GLY A 151 -0.03 -7.38 -11.13
N SER A 152 0.12 -8.70 -11.33
CA SER A 152 0.85 -9.26 -12.49
C SER A 152 0.14 -8.96 -13.81
N ILE A 153 -1.19 -9.05 -13.82
CA ILE A 153 -2.00 -8.69 -14.99
C ILE A 153 -1.78 -7.20 -15.33
N MET A 154 -1.72 -6.32 -14.32
CA MET A 154 -1.46 -4.91 -14.55
C MET A 154 -0.09 -4.66 -15.17
N HIS A 155 0.96 -5.38 -14.77
CA HIS A 155 2.26 -5.28 -15.44
C HIS A 155 2.18 -5.65 -16.92
N MET A 156 1.41 -6.69 -17.26
CA MET A 156 1.19 -7.06 -18.67
C MET A 156 0.44 -5.96 -19.42
N VAL A 157 -0.56 -5.32 -18.80
CA VAL A 157 -1.28 -4.18 -19.38
C VAL A 157 -0.35 -2.99 -19.60
N ILE A 158 0.48 -2.64 -18.61
CA ILE A 158 1.47 -1.56 -18.72
C ILE A 158 2.43 -1.84 -19.88
N ALA A 159 2.95 -3.07 -19.97
CA ALA A 159 3.86 -3.46 -21.05
C ALA A 159 3.20 -3.31 -22.44
N LEU A 160 1.95 -3.76 -22.59
CA LEU A 160 1.21 -3.61 -23.86
C LEU A 160 0.96 -2.14 -24.21
N VAL A 161 0.56 -1.31 -23.24
CA VAL A 161 0.33 0.12 -23.45
C VAL A 161 1.61 0.83 -23.87
N LEU A 162 2.71 0.59 -23.14
CA LEU A 162 4.01 1.18 -23.46
C LEU A 162 4.52 0.73 -24.84
N LEU A 163 4.33 -0.54 -25.20
CA LEU A 163 4.72 -1.06 -26.51
C LEU A 163 3.86 -0.50 -27.65
N SER A 164 2.56 -0.26 -27.41
CA SER A 164 1.65 0.26 -28.44
C SER A 164 1.87 1.74 -28.77
N GLY A 165 2.54 2.49 -27.90
CA GLY A 165 2.83 3.91 -28.07
C GLY A 165 4.20 4.23 -28.67
N VAL A 166 4.96 3.19 -29.04
CA VAL A 166 6.26 3.27 -29.74
C VAL A 166 6.07 2.85 -31.19
#